data_AF-W7W296-F1
#
_entry.id   AF-W7W296-F1
#
_cell.length_a   1.000
_cell.length_b   1.000
_cell.length_c   1.000
_cell.angle_alpha   90.00
_cell.angle_beta   90.00
_cell.angle_gamma   90.00
#
_symmetry.space_group_name_H-M   'P 1'
#
loop_
_entity.id
_entity.type
_entity.pdbx_description
1 polymer ?
#
loop_
_entity_poly.entity_id
_entity_poly.type
_entity_poly.pdbx_seq_one_letter_code
_entity_poly.pdbx_strand_id
1 'polypeptide(L)' 'MQGMIDKVRRGEFPAGSRVLYAHLGGVPALNAYSFLFRNG' A
#
# COMPACT_ATOMS: atom_id res chain seq x y z
N MET A 1 1.47 -1.72 -0.16
CA MET A 1 1.31 -0.26 -0.01
C MET A 1 1.75 0.28 1.35
N GLN A 2 1.35 -0.33 2.48
CA GLN A 2 1.67 0.15 3.84
C GLN A 2 3.14 0.56 4.04
N GLY A 3 4.11 -0.29 3.64
CA GLY A 3 5.53 0.02 3.81
C GLY A 3 6.00 1.27 3.04
N MET A 4 5.48 1.53 1.84
CA MET A 4 5.85 2.73 1.10
C MET A 4 5.27 4.00 1.76
N ILE A 5 4.04 3.93 2.28
CA ILE A 5 3.44 5.02 3.06
C ILE A 5 4.28 5.32 4.30
N ASP A 6 4.71 4.30 5.03
CA ASP A 6 5.55 4.47 6.24
C ASP A 6 6.89 5.13 5.92
N LYS A 7 7.57 4.68 4.86
CA LYS A 7 8.83 5.28 4.38
C LYS A 7 8.69 6.76 4.02
N VAL A 8 7.60 7.14 3.35
CA VAL A 8 7.31 8.55 3.05
C VAL A 8 7.07 9.34 4.34
N ARG A 9 6.27 8.81 5.28
CA ARG A 9 5.98 9.47 6.57
C ARG A 9 7.22 9.69 7.43
N ARG A 10 8.16 8.75 7.40
CA ARG A 10 9.44 8.82 8.12
C ARG A 10 10.48 9.70 7.42
N GLY A 11 10.19 10.19 6.21
CA GLY A 11 11.14 10.98 5.43
C GLY A 11 12.33 10.18 4.90
N GLU A 12 12.20 8.86 4.75
CA GLU A 12 13.28 8.00 4.22
C GLU A 12 13.57 8.25 2.73
N PHE A 13 12.60 8.84 2.01
CA PHE A 13 12.84 9.37 0.68
C PHE A 13 13.15 10.88 0.76
N PRO A 14 14.21 11.37 0.11
CA PRO A 14 14.49 12.80 0.05
C PRO A 14 13.30 13.61 -0.50
N ALA A 15 13.10 14.82 0.01
CA ALA A 15 12.06 15.73 -0.48
C ALA A 15 12.19 15.95 -2.00
N GLY A 16 11.06 15.90 -2.71
CA GLY A 16 11.02 16.03 -4.17
C GLY A 16 11.29 14.73 -4.96
N SER A 17 11.58 13.61 -4.28
CA SER A 17 11.75 12.32 -4.95
C SER A 17 10.48 11.86 -5.69
N ARG A 18 10.66 11.24 -6.86
CA ARG A 18 9.59 10.53 -7.58
C ARG A 18 9.71 9.03 -7.31
N VAL A 19 8.74 8.45 -6.62
CA VAL A 19 8.75 7.04 -6.23
C VAL A 19 7.79 6.25 -7.12
N LEU A 20 8.31 5.23 -7.82
CA LEU A 20 7.50 4.35 -8.65
C LEU A 20 6.95 3.19 -7.82
N TYR A 21 5.63 3.12 -7.69
CA TYR A 21 4.96 1.97 -7.09
C TYR A 21 4.61 0.94 -8.16
N ALA A 22 5.23 -0.24 -8.11
CA ALA A 22 4.85 -1.37 -8.93
C ALA A 22 3.68 -2.12 -8.29
N HIS A 23 2.48 -1.98 -8.85
CA HIS A 23 1.32 -2.75 -8.44
C HIS A 23 1.27 -4.10 -9.17
N LEU A 24 1.59 -5.19 -8.45
CA LEU A 24 1.76 -6.52 -9.04
C LEU A 24 0.48 -7.37 -9.06
N GLY A 25 -0.66 -6.83 -8.63
CA GLY A 25 -1.93 -7.54 -8.58
C GLY A 25 -2.22 -8.22 -7.24
N GLY A 26 -2.94 -9.36 -7.29
CA GLY A 26 -3.40 -10.10 -6.09
C GLY A 26 -4.78 -9.67 -5.57
N VAL A 27 -5.42 -8.70 -6.20
CA VAL A 27 -6.74 -8.15 -5.80
C VAL A 27 -7.82 -9.22 -5.57
N PRO A 28 -7.97 -10.29 -6.38
CA PRO A 28 -9.01 -11.28 -6.16
C PRO A 28 -8.95 -12.02 -4.81
N ALA A 29 -7.76 -12.08 -4.18
CA ALA A 29 -7.60 -12.70 -2.86
C ALA A 29 -8.37 -11.97 -1.76
N LEU A 30 -8.73 -10.69 -1.96
CA LEU A 30 -9.49 -9.90 -1.00
C LEU A 30 -10.84 -10.54 -0.63
N ASN A 31 -11.45 -11.29 -1.55
CA ASN A 31 -12.71 -12.00 -1.30
C ASN A 31 -12.61 -13.02 -0.16
N ALA A 32 -11.44 -13.62 0.07
CA ALA A 32 -11.21 -14.55 1.17
C ALA A 32 -11.16 -13.88 2.55
N TYR A 33 -11.10 -12.53 2.59
CA TYR A 33 -11.03 -11.72 3.80
C TYR A 33 -12.32 -10.91 4.04
N SER A 34 -13.44 -11.33 3.46
CA SER A 34 -14.72 -10.60 3.46
C SER A 34 -15.17 -10.10 4.83
N PHE A 35 -15.02 -10.93 5.89
CA PHE A 35 -15.45 -10.54 7.23
C PHE A 35 -14.60 -9.40 7.83
N LEU A 36 -13.30 -9.36 7.52
CA LEU A 36 -12.40 -8.31 7.98
C LEU A 36 -12.83 -6.93 7.42
N PHE A 37 -13.38 -6.93 6.20
CA PHE A 37 -13.78 -5.73 5.47
C PHE A 37 -15.31 -5.58 5.35
N ARG A 38 -16.09 -6.18 6.26
CA ARG A 38 -17.55 -6.21 6.16
C ARG A 38 -18.22 -4.83 6.17
N ASN A 39 -17.54 -3.79 6.67
CA ASN A 39 -18.04 -2.42 6.81
C ASN A 39 -17.11 -1.38 6.16
N GLY A 40 -16.26 -1.80 5.21
CA GLY A 40 -15.14 -1.00 4.74
C GLY A 40 -14.01 -0.88 5.76
#